data_AF-A0A1G2RL68-F1
#
_entry.id   AF-A0A1G2RL68-F1
#
_cell.length_a   1.000
_cell.length_b   1.000
_cell.length_c   1.000
_cell.angle_alpha   90.00
_cell.angle_beta   90.00
_cell.angle_gamma   90.00
#
_symmetry.space_group_name_H-M   'P 1'
#
loop_
_entity.id
_entity.type
_entity.pdbx_description
1 polymer ?
#
loop_
_entity_poly.entity_id
_entity_poly.type
_entity_poly.pdbx_seq_one_letter_code
_entity_poly.pdbx_strand_id
1 'polypeptide(L)'
;MGILQEGCTFCEDPLVGRTPIEEGDLNLAIMGQPLQIHWVLLPSLPGMSSIEPPGKHYIFATTSHHVGNESPLDVAIRGQLQVVGNQLCNKHLGRDFRMTVNNGVRASSSTHFHAHCVAPGLGQRLPSSVKNISAELDKAATEGLITKEAANALKERLLQKAR
;
A
#
# COMPACT_ATOMS: atom_id res chain seq x y z
N MET A 1 -16.15 -12.66 11.69
CA MET A 1 -16.83 -11.38 11.38
C MET A 1 -15.76 -10.34 11.15
N GLY A 2 -15.91 -9.55 10.09
CA GLY A 2 -14.99 -8.48 9.71
C GLY A 2 -14.86 -7.38 10.77
N ILE A 3 -13.69 -6.79 10.91
CA ILE A 3 -13.50 -5.54 11.67
C ILE A 3 -13.74 -4.40 10.67
N LEU A 4 -14.89 -3.74 10.70
CA LEU A 4 -15.17 -2.59 9.83
C LEU A 4 -15.04 -1.29 10.64
N GLN A 5 -14.62 -0.21 9.99
CA GLN A 5 -14.50 1.11 10.62
C GLN A 5 -15.49 2.10 10.00
N GLU A 6 -16.28 2.76 10.85
CA GLU A 6 -17.21 3.82 10.45
C GLU A 6 -16.47 5.02 9.84
N GLY A 7 -17.03 5.62 8.79
CA GLY A 7 -16.43 6.73 8.05
C GLY A 7 -15.29 6.32 7.13
N CYS A 8 -15.02 5.01 7.00
CA CYS A 8 -14.05 4.49 6.05
C CYS A 8 -14.73 4.10 4.74
N THR A 9 -14.43 4.81 3.65
CA THR A 9 -15.02 4.55 2.33
C THR A 9 -14.89 3.09 1.88
N PHE A 10 -13.75 2.44 2.09
CA PHE A 10 -13.55 1.05 1.69
C PHE A 10 -14.26 0.03 2.60
N CYS A 11 -14.65 0.43 3.82
CA CYS A 11 -15.49 -0.41 4.68
C CYS A 11 -16.98 -0.28 4.33
N GLU A 12 -17.41 0.92 3.92
CA GLU A 12 -18.81 1.23 3.61
C GLU A 12 -19.18 0.83 2.18
N ASP A 13 -18.31 1.15 1.21
CA ASP A 13 -18.43 0.76 -0.18
C ASP A 13 -17.06 0.29 -0.70
N PRO A 14 -16.71 -0.99 -0.49
CA PRO A 14 -15.41 -1.51 -0.90
C PRO A 14 -15.17 -1.42 -2.41
N LEU A 15 -16.25 -1.42 -3.19
CA LEU A 15 -16.22 -1.43 -4.64
C LEU A 15 -16.21 -0.01 -5.21
N VAL A 16 -16.79 0.98 -4.52
CA VAL A 16 -16.91 2.38 -4.97
C VAL A 16 -17.43 2.46 -6.41
N GLY A 17 -18.51 1.71 -6.68
CA GLY A 17 -19.14 1.62 -8.01
C GLY A 17 -18.31 0.92 -9.10
N ARG A 18 -17.26 0.17 -8.75
CA ARG A 18 -16.41 -0.58 -9.70
C ARG A 18 -16.75 -2.07 -9.70
N THR A 19 -16.55 -2.73 -10.84
CA THR A 19 -16.56 -4.19 -10.92
C THR A 19 -15.15 -4.73 -10.64
N PRO A 20 -14.98 -5.65 -9.67
CA PRO A 20 -13.71 -6.36 -9.49
C PRO A 20 -13.27 -7.04 -10.78
N ILE A 21 -11.98 -6.88 -11.11
CA ILE A 21 -11.35 -7.69 -12.16
C ILE A 21 -10.95 -9.06 -11.62
N GLU A 22 -10.69 -9.15 -10.32
CA GLU A 22 -10.44 -10.39 -9.60
C GLU A 22 -10.71 -10.16 -8.10
N GLU A 23 -11.13 -11.20 -7.40
CA GLU A 23 -11.36 -11.19 -5.95
C GLU A 23 -11.04 -12.57 -5.37
N GLY A 24 -10.85 -12.64 -4.05
CA GLY A 24 -10.57 -13.89 -3.38
C GLY A 24 -10.35 -13.72 -1.89
N ASP A 25 -9.96 -14.82 -1.25
CA ASP A 25 -9.77 -14.88 0.19
C ASP A 25 -8.32 -15.13 0.56
N LEU A 26 -7.84 -14.39 1.57
CA LEU A 26 -6.57 -14.61 2.23
C LEU A 26 -6.85 -15.22 3.61
N ASN A 27 -6.52 -16.50 3.77
CA ASN A 27 -6.65 -17.21 5.04
C ASN A 27 -5.33 -17.10 5.81
N LEU A 28 -5.37 -16.45 6.96
CA LEU A 28 -4.23 -16.19 7.83
C LEU A 28 -4.42 -16.92 9.16
N ALA A 29 -3.32 -17.41 9.72
CA ALA A 29 -3.27 -17.81 11.12
C ALA A 29 -2.38 -16.80 11.85
N ILE A 30 -2.97 -15.76 12.43
CA ILE A 30 -2.24 -14.72 13.16
C ILE A 30 -2.61 -14.81 14.64
N MET A 31 -1.59 -14.85 15.50
CA MET A 31 -1.76 -14.94 16.96
C MET A 31 -2.61 -16.14 17.41
N GLY A 32 -2.54 -17.25 16.68
CA GLY A 32 -3.26 -18.48 17.01
C GLY A 32 -4.75 -18.47 16.65
N GLN A 33 -5.25 -17.43 15.98
CA GLN A 33 -6.63 -17.35 15.50
C GLN A 33 -6.68 -17.41 13.97
N PRO A 34 -7.59 -18.22 13.38
CA PRO A 34 -7.84 -18.17 11.94
C PRO A 34 -8.55 -16.86 11.59
N LEU A 35 -8.04 -16.16 10.59
CA LEU A 35 -8.58 -14.93 10.06
C LEU A 35 -8.69 -15.03 8.55
N GLN A 36 -9.90 -14.90 8.01
CA GLN A 36 -10.13 -14.89 6.57
C GLN A 36 -10.40 -13.46 6.11
N ILE A 37 -9.59 -12.96 5.19
CA ILE A 37 -9.70 -11.61 4.63
C ILE A 37 -10.04 -11.70 3.15
N HIS A 38 -11.27 -11.33 2.81
CA HIS A 38 -11.69 -11.09 1.43
C HIS A 38 -11.02 -9.83 0.87
N TRP A 39 -10.47 -9.96 -0.33
CA TRP A 39 -9.79 -8.92 -1.08
C TRP A 39 -10.35 -8.78 -2.49
N VAL A 40 -10.20 -7.58 -3.06
CA VAL A 40 -10.59 -7.26 -4.43
C VAL A 40 -9.45 -6.55 -5.15
N LEU A 41 -9.36 -6.79 -6.45
CA LEU A 41 -8.57 -6.02 -7.38
C LEU A 41 -9.52 -5.26 -8.31
N LEU A 42 -9.43 -3.93 -8.28
CA LEU A 42 -10.34 -3.02 -8.95
C LEU A 42 -9.60 -2.22 -10.04
N PRO A 43 -10.23 -1.88 -11.17
CA PRO A 43 -9.68 -0.91 -12.09
C PRO A 43 -9.67 0.48 -11.45
N SER A 44 -8.64 1.28 -11.75
CA SER A 44 -8.67 2.72 -11.48
C SER A 44 -9.65 3.38 -12.45
N LEU A 45 -10.51 4.26 -11.94
CA LEU A 45 -11.48 4.98 -12.76
C LEU A 45 -10.82 6.17 -13.48
N PRO A 46 -11.27 6.51 -14.71
CA PRO A 46 -10.88 7.74 -15.37
C PRO A 46 -11.10 8.97 -14.47
N GLY A 47 -10.12 9.87 -14.39
CA GLY A 47 -10.19 11.08 -13.57
C GLY A 47 -9.91 10.88 -12.07
N MET A 48 -9.81 9.65 -11.57
CA MET A 48 -9.40 9.37 -10.17
C MET A 48 -7.89 9.19 -9.99
N SER A 49 -7.16 9.06 -11.09
CA SER A 49 -5.71 8.92 -11.12
C SER A 49 -5.15 9.72 -12.29
N SER A 50 -3.92 10.25 -12.12
CA SER A 50 -3.16 10.88 -13.21
C SER A 50 -2.50 9.85 -14.14
N ILE A 51 -2.78 8.57 -13.94
CA ILE A 51 -2.23 7.47 -14.73
C ILE A 51 -3.24 7.12 -15.83
N GLU A 52 -2.91 7.54 -17.06
CA GLU A 52 -3.64 7.19 -18.27
C GLU A 52 -2.80 6.24 -19.13
N PRO A 53 -3.42 5.33 -19.91
CA PRO A 53 -4.87 5.07 -20.08
C PRO A 53 -5.46 4.01 -19.10
N PRO A 54 -6.80 3.78 -19.10
CA PRO A 54 -7.45 2.70 -18.37
C PRO A 54 -6.82 1.32 -18.63
N GLY A 55 -6.88 0.42 -17.63
CA GLY A 55 -6.23 -0.90 -17.71
C GLY A 55 -4.72 -0.87 -17.46
N LYS A 56 -4.19 0.26 -17.00
CA LYS A 56 -2.77 0.42 -16.62
C LYS A 56 -2.58 0.79 -15.16
N HIS A 57 -3.66 0.90 -14.40
CA HIS A 57 -3.66 1.18 -12.97
C HIS A 57 -4.79 0.41 -12.29
N TYR A 58 -4.43 -0.46 -11.34
CA TYR A 58 -5.35 -1.23 -10.50
C TYR A 58 -5.21 -0.82 -9.03
N ILE A 59 -6.28 -1.01 -8.28
CA ILE A 59 -6.36 -0.82 -6.83
C ILE A 59 -6.62 -2.18 -6.20
N PHE A 60 -5.67 -2.67 -5.41
CA PHE A 60 -5.83 -3.87 -4.60
C PHE A 60 -6.22 -3.45 -3.18
N ALA A 61 -7.36 -3.90 -2.67
CA ALA A 61 -7.89 -3.52 -1.36
C ALA A 61 -8.59 -4.69 -0.67
N THR A 62 -8.80 -4.57 0.63
CA THR A 62 -9.61 -5.53 1.42
C THR A 62 -11.04 -5.02 1.56
N THR A 63 -12.02 -5.92 1.54
CA THR A 63 -13.45 -5.55 1.67
C THR A 63 -14.08 -6.06 2.96
N SER A 64 -13.58 -7.17 3.49
CA SER A 64 -14.12 -7.80 4.69
C SER A 64 -13.52 -7.28 5.99
N HIS A 65 -12.36 -6.61 5.93
CA HIS A 65 -11.63 -6.14 7.10
C HIS A 65 -10.99 -4.79 6.81
N HIS A 66 -11.19 -3.85 7.72
CA HIS A 66 -10.39 -2.65 7.85
C HIS A 66 -8.98 -3.05 8.26
N VAL A 67 -8.00 -2.75 7.41
CA VAL A 67 -6.59 -2.99 7.70
C VAL A 67 -5.89 -1.65 7.80
N GLY A 68 -5.74 -1.19 9.04
CA GLY A 68 -5.15 0.11 9.40
C GLY A 68 -3.62 0.12 9.29
N ASN A 69 -2.97 1.16 9.82
CA ASN A 69 -1.49 1.29 9.78
C ASN A 69 -0.82 1.16 11.15
N GLU A 70 -1.59 1.09 12.23
CA GLU A 70 -1.08 1.39 13.58
C GLU A 70 -0.94 0.15 14.46
N SER A 71 -1.85 -0.84 14.32
CA SER A 71 -1.80 -2.02 15.18
C SER A 71 -0.76 -3.04 14.69
N PRO A 72 -0.09 -3.78 15.59
CA PRO A 72 0.81 -4.87 15.19
C PRO A 72 0.13 -5.94 14.33
N LEU A 73 -1.16 -6.19 14.57
CA LEU A 73 -1.98 -7.10 13.78
C LEU A 73 -2.14 -6.60 12.34
N ASP A 74 -2.50 -5.33 12.15
CA ASP A 74 -2.63 -4.73 10.82
C ASP A 74 -1.32 -4.77 10.04
N VAL A 75 -0.19 -4.47 10.71
CA VAL A 75 1.13 -4.53 10.09
C VAL A 75 1.45 -5.95 9.59
N ALA A 76 1.11 -6.98 10.38
CA ALA A 76 1.29 -8.37 9.97
C ALA A 76 0.40 -8.75 8.78
N ILE A 77 -0.88 -8.35 8.81
CA ILE A 77 -1.83 -8.58 7.72
C ILE A 77 -1.35 -7.90 6.43
N ARG A 78 -0.87 -6.65 6.52
CA ARG A 78 -0.34 -5.90 5.37
C ARG A 78 0.84 -6.59 4.71
N GLY A 79 1.74 -7.17 5.49
CA GLY A 79 2.86 -7.94 4.95
C GLY A 79 2.38 -9.10 4.06
N GLN A 80 1.34 -9.82 4.47
CA GLN A 80 0.75 -10.90 3.69
C GLN A 80 0.00 -10.40 2.46
N LEU A 81 -0.78 -9.33 2.62
CA LEU A 81 -1.49 -8.68 1.52
C LEU A 81 -0.52 -8.14 0.45
N GLN A 82 0.64 -7.63 0.82
CA GLN A 82 1.66 -7.18 -0.15
C GLN A 82 2.18 -8.33 -1.01
N VAL A 83 2.33 -9.55 -0.47
CA VAL A 83 2.74 -10.72 -1.25
C VAL A 83 1.65 -11.08 -2.27
N VAL A 84 0.40 -11.17 -1.82
CA VAL A 84 -0.76 -11.46 -2.69
C VAL A 84 -0.91 -10.38 -3.77
N GLY A 85 -0.89 -9.11 -3.37
CA GLY A 85 -0.99 -7.98 -4.29
C GLY A 85 0.13 -7.98 -5.34
N ASN A 86 1.37 -8.30 -4.95
CA ASN A 86 2.48 -8.39 -5.91
C ASN A 86 2.23 -9.47 -6.97
N GLN A 87 1.79 -10.67 -6.55
CA GLN A 87 1.45 -11.76 -7.47
C GLN A 87 0.33 -11.39 -8.44
N LEU A 88 -0.76 -10.81 -7.92
CA LEU A 88 -1.90 -10.36 -8.71
C LEU A 88 -1.49 -9.28 -9.71
N CYS A 89 -0.70 -8.31 -9.26
CA CYS A 89 -0.31 -7.20 -10.12
C CYS A 89 0.70 -7.64 -11.19
N ASN A 90 1.60 -8.58 -10.89
CA ASN A 90 2.42 -9.23 -11.92
C ASN A 90 1.58 -10.00 -12.95
N LYS A 91 0.52 -10.70 -12.49
CA LYS A 91 -0.41 -11.43 -13.38
C LYS A 91 -1.13 -10.50 -14.35
N HIS A 92 -1.63 -9.36 -13.86
CA HIS A 92 -2.47 -8.45 -14.66
C HIS A 92 -1.69 -7.38 -15.43
N LEU A 93 -0.52 -6.97 -14.95
CA LEU A 93 0.29 -5.91 -15.57
C LEU A 93 1.58 -6.42 -16.23
N GLY A 94 1.94 -7.69 -16.01
CA GLY A 94 3.21 -8.26 -16.43
C GLY A 94 4.38 -7.85 -15.53
N ARG A 95 5.59 -8.09 -16.02
CA ARG A 95 6.84 -7.75 -15.31
C ARG A 95 7.04 -6.24 -15.25
N ASP A 96 7.89 -5.80 -14.33
CA ASP A 96 8.30 -4.39 -14.13
C ASP A 96 7.16 -3.42 -13.77
N PHE A 97 6.02 -3.96 -13.36
CA PHE A 97 4.96 -3.17 -12.77
C PHE A 97 5.43 -2.56 -11.44
N ARG A 98 4.80 -1.45 -11.07
CA ARG A 98 5.05 -0.80 -9.80
C ARG A 98 3.88 -1.04 -8.86
N MET A 99 4.16 -1.59 -7.69
CA MET A 99 3.22 -1.58 -6.57
C MET A 99 3.60 -0.48 -5.58
N THR A 100 2.64 0.36 -5.20
CA THR A 100 2.83 1.34 -4.12
C THR A 100 1.73 1.22 -3.09
N VAL A 101 2.12 1.12 -1.82
CA VAL A 101 1.22 1.21 -0.67
C VAL A 101 1.54 2.52 0.03
N ASN A 102 0.60 3.45 0.03
CA ASN A 102 0.76 4.72 0.71
C ASN A 102 0.25 4.58 2.16
N ASN A 103 1.08 4.99 3.13
CA ASN A 103 0.75 4.86 4.55
C ASN A 103 0.73 6.22 5.24
N GLY A 104 -0.24 6.42 6.12
CA GLY A 104 -0.41 7.65 6.90
C GLY A 104 -1.12 8.78 6.16
N VAL A 105 -1.70 9.69 6.93
CA VAL A 105 -2.59 10.78 6.45
C VAL A 105 -1.95 11.76 5.48
N ARG A 106 -0.61 11.84 5.47
CA ARG A 106 0.14 12.73 4.56
C ARG A 106 0.41 12.11 3.18
N ALA A 107 0.37 10.79 3.07
CA ALA A 107 0.70 10.06 1.84
C ALA A 107 -0.50 9.34 1.23
N SER A 108 -1.53 9.06 2.03
CA SER A 108 -2.70 8.29 1.65
C SER A 108 -3.98 9.11 1.84
N SER A 109 -4.89 9.03 0.87
CA SER A 109 -6.24 9.57 0.99
C SER A 109 -7.20 8.67 1.77
N SER A 110 -6.73 7.51 2.24
CA SER A 110 -7.51 6.58 3.06
C SER A 110 -6.67 5.98 4.19
N THR A 111 -7.31 5.77 5.34
CA THR A 111 -6.72 5.04 6.47
C THR A 111 -6.71 3.52 6.27
N HIS A 112 -7.47 3.03 5.29
CA HIS A 112 -7.62 1.61 4.98
C HIS A 112 -6.59 1.14 3.96
N PHE A 113 -6.14 -0.11 4.10
CA PHE A 113 -5.19 -0.73 3.17
C PHE A 113 -5.67 -0.71 1.72
N HIS A 114 -4.90 -0.05 0.88
CA HIS A 114 -4.99 -0.23 -0.56
C HIS A 114 -3.59 -0.11 -1.16
N ALA A 115 -3.35 -0.94 -2.17
CA ALA A 115 -2.14 -0.89 -2.98
C ALA A 115 -2.50 -0.43 -4.39
N HIS A 116 -1.70 0.48 -4.93
CA HIS A 116 -1.79 0.88 -6.33
C HIS A 116 -0.84 0.01 -7.13
N CYS A 117 -1.36 -0.63 -8.17
CA CYS A 117 -0.57 -1.39 -9.12
C CYS A 117 -0.58 -0.69 -10.46
N VAL A 118 0.58 -0.27 -10.91
CA VAL A 118 0.76 0.62 -12.06
C VAL A 118 1.63 -0.06 -13.10
N ALA A 119 1.19 -0.01 -14.36
CA ALA A 119 1.93 -0.61 -15.46
C ALA A 119 3.32 0.02 -15.63
N PRO A 120 4.28 -0.73 -16.21
CA PRO A 120 5.61 -0.21 -16.51
C PRO A 120 5.54 1.09 -17.33
N GLY A 121 6.47 2.01 -17.06
CA GLY A 121 6.58 3.28 -17.80
C GLY A 121 5.58 4.36 -17.36
N LEU A 122 4.62 4.05 -16.49
CA LEU A 122 3.64 5.01 -15.97
C LEU A 122 3.90 5.33 -14.50
N GLY A 123 3.39 6.47 -14.03
CA GLY A 123 3.56 6.87 -12.63
C GLY A 123 5.02 7.20 -12.25
N GLN A 124 5.86 7.60 -13.22
CA GLN A 124 7.28 7.95 -13.01
C GLN A 124 7.53 9.15 -12.07
N ARG A 125 6.51 9.72 -11.42
CA ARG A 125 6.69 10.82 -10.45
C ARG A 125 7.37 10.40 -9.13
N LEU A 126 7.68 9.12 -8.92
CA LEU A 126 8.15 8.61 -7.62
C LEU A 126 9.51 7.88 -7.63
N PRO A 127 10.57 8.44 -8.23
CA PRO A 127 11.93 8.30 -7.70
C PRO A 127 12.37 9.49 -6.84
N SER A 128 11.61 10.59 -6.83
CA SER A 128 11.97 11.82 -6.11
C SER A 128 11.89 11.68 -4.60
N SER A 129 10.93 10.92 -4.06
CA SER A 129 10.77 10.73 -2.62
C SER A 129 11.89 9.91 -1.99
N VAL A 130 12.40 8.86 -2.66
CA VAL A 130 13.56 8.08 -2.16
C VAL A 130 14.84 8.91 -2.21
N LYS A 131 15.03 9.73 -3.25
CA LYS A 131 16.13 10.71 -3.31
C LYS A 131 16.10 11.68 -2.13
N ASN A 132 14.91 11.98 -1.61
CA ASN A 132 14.72 12.94 -0.53
C ASN A 132 14.78 12.29 0.86
N ILE A 133 14.74 10.95 1.02
CA ILE A 133 14.79 10.31 2.34
C ILE A 133 16.04 10.74 3.13
N SER A 134 17.18 10.84 2.45
CA SER A 134 18.40 11.32 3.12
C SER A 134 18.22 12.75 3.64
N ALA A 135 17.62 13.62 2.84
CA ALA A 135 17.43 15.03 3.20
C ALA A 135 16.37 15.21 4.29
N GLU A 136 15.30 14.41 4.28
CA GLU A 136 14.27 14.41 5.33
C GLU A 136 14.81 13.88 6.67
N LEU A 137 15.68 12.87 6.64
CA LEU A 137 16.37 12.38 7.84
C LEU A 137 17.35 13.44 8.40
N ASP A 138 18.04 14.19 7.52
CA ASP A 138 18.88 15.32 7.95
C ASP A 138 18.06 16.45 8.56
N LYS A 139 16.91 16.76 7.96
CA LYS A 139 15.98 17.76 8.48
C LYS A 139 15.44 17.36 9.85
N ALA A 140 14.99 16.11 10.02
CA ALA A 140 14.51 15.60 11.31
C ALA A 140 15.59 15.64 12.40
N ALA A 141 16.85 15.39 12.04
CA ALA A 141 17.97 15.53 12.97
C ALA A 141 18.24 17.00 13.35
N THR A 142 18.11 17.91 12.38
CA THR A 142 18.26 19.37 12.59
C THR A 142 17.13 19.93 13.47
N GLU A 143 15.92 19.41 13.30
CA GLU A 143 14.74 19.76 14.09
C GLU A 143 14.73 19.08 15.48
N GLY A 144 15.73 18.24 15.79
CA GLY A 144 15.84 17.55 17.09
C GLY A 144 14.84 16.42 17.29
N LEU A 145 14.14 15.99 16.23
CA LEU A 145 13.16 14.90 16.28
C LEU A 145 13.82 13.52 16.39
N ILE A 146 15.05 13.40 15.89
CA ILE A 146 15.91 12.23 16.01
C ILE A 146 17.36 12.66 16.25
N THR A 147 18.21 11.78 16.79
CA THR A 147 19.65 12.05 16.86
C THR A 147 20.30 11.93 15.49
N LYS A 148 21.42 12.62 15.30
CA LYS A 148 22.22 12.53 14.07
C LYS A 148 22.75 11.12 13.85
N GLU A 149 23.14 10.42 14.91
CA GLU A 149 23.53 9.00 14.84
C GLU A 149 22.37 8.11 14.35
N ALA A 150 21.15 8.33 14.85
CA ALA A 150 19.98 7.57 14.42
C ALA A 150 19.62 7.82 12.95
N ALA A 151 19.71 9.07 12.50
CA ALA A 151 19.52 9.44 11.09
C ALA A 151 20.53 8.72 10.19
N ASN A 152 21.81 8.71 10.56
CA ASN A 152 22.87 8.04 9.80
C ASN A 152 22.69 6.52 9.75
N ALA A 153 22.37 5.89 10.88
CA ALA A 153 22.13 4.44 10.93
C ALA A 153 20.93 4.02 10.05
N LEU A 154 19.88 4.85 9.99
CA LEU A 154 18.74 4.62 9.11
C LEU A 154 19.12 4.74 7.62
N LYS A 155 19.92 5.74 7.26
CA LYS A 155 20.44 5.91 5.89
C LYS A 155 21.26 4.70 5.44
N GLU A 156 22.16 4.21 6.27
CA GLU A 156 22.99 3.04 5.96
C GLU A 156 22.15 1.77 5.77
N ARG A 157 21.17 1.53 6.65
CA ARG A 157 20.25 0.39 6.52
C ARG A 157 19.42 0.45 5.24
N LEU A 158 19.00 1.65 4.82
CA LEU A 158 18.26 1.84 3.58
C LEU A 158 19.14 1.56 2.35
N LEU A 159 20.41 2.00 2.37
CA LEU A 159 21.37 1.71 1.30
C LEU A 159 21.70 0.21 1.19
N GLN A 160 21.80 -0.49 2.33
CA GLN A 160 22.04 -1.95 2.34
C GLN A 160 20.86 -2.75 1.78
N LYS A 161 19.62 -2.32 2.03
CA LYS A 161 18.41 -2.99 1.50
C LYS A 161 18.10 -2.67 0.04
N ALA A 162 18.75 -1.66 -0.54
CA ALA A 162 18.61 -1.28 -1.95
C ALA A 162 19.62 -1.99 -2.87
N ARG A 163 20.47 -2.87 -2.31
CA ARG A 163 21.36 -3.79 -3.02
C ARG A 163 20.74 -5.18 -3.05
#